data_AF-A0A7X9KME3-F1
#
_entry.id   AF-A0A7X9KME3-F1
#
_cell.length_a   1.000
_cell.length_b   1.000
_cell.length_c   1.000
_cell.angle_alpha   90.00
_cell.angle_beta   90.00
_cell.angle_gamma   90.00
#
_symmetry.space_group_name_H-M   'P 1'
#
loop_
_entity.id
_entity.type
_entity.pdbx_description
1 polymer ?
#
loop_
_entity_poly.entity_id
_entity_poly.type
_entity_poly.pdbx_seq_one_letter_code
_entity_poly.pdbx_strand_id
1 'polypeptide(L)'
;MTTRAEMVVRAQGFTIGGVRILAGLMWLANLHWKVPTDFGEANGGGLYKYVAAGADNAPLAPYRWALRELVLPNFQLFGWFTLISEAVVAALLLIGYRSRLVALAGAAMAMPIGLSVLYYPRADEWAWSYLLMIGLHLLLWAVPSGDHLGVDGVLAGAPARSGRAMRSTGIVAVVVGALGLFVARSIDFTGKAAALLGSDAGFANADGGVTRRWELKFLFFNPLWALLTVACGVLLIAGSRKAVLAYVAAAGFAALAVAVLFQQTFDYMRDDGAVQKVSTGTNMAFWGGLAVASALFARRVLGAGSVQVDAAAASHSPVAATLAE
;
A
#
# COMPACT_ATOMS: atom_id res chain seq x y z
N MET A 1 16.25 34.23 1.59
CA MET A 1 17.33 33.27 1.27
C MET A 1 17.28 32.16 2.31
N THR A 2 17.01 30.92 1.90
CA THR A 2 17.12 29.75 2.79
C THR A 2 18.58 29.54 3.17
N THR A 3 18.86 29.35 4.44
CA THR A 3 20.23 29.13 4.91
C THR A 3 20.72 27.75 4.50
N ARG A 4 22.05 27.56 4.40
CA ARG A 4 22.65 26.24 4.12
C ARG A 4 22.17 25.17 5.12
N ALA A 5 22.03 25.54 6.38
CA ALA A 5 21.52 24.66 7.44
C ALA A 5 20.09 24.19 7.17
N GLU A 6 19.20 25.10 6.76
CA GLU A 6 17.82 24.75 6.42
C GLU A 6 17.73 23.82 5.20
N MET A 7 18.60 24.00 4.20
CA MET A 7 18.67 23.11 3.05
C MET A 7 19.08 21.68 3.44
N VAL A 8 20.06 21.54 4.33
CA VAL A 8 20.52 20.22 4.83
C VAL A 8 19.40 19.51 5.59
N VAL A 9 18.72 20.20 6.51
CA VAL A 9 17.60 19.60 7.28
C VAL A 9 16.48 19.13 6.36
N ARG A 10 16.14 19.94 5.34
CA ARG A 10 15.13 19.54 4.34
C ARG A 10 15.57 18.31 3.56
N ALA A 11 16.81 18.30 3.05
CA ALA A 11 17.35 17.17 2.31
C ALA A 11 17.33 15.87 3.14
N GLN A 12 17.75 15.94 4.41
CA GLN A 12 17.67 14.82 5.34
C GLN A 12 16.23 14.30 5.50
N GLY A 13 15.26 15.19 5.67
CA GLY A 13 13.85 14.82 5.73
C GLY A 13 13.38 14.10 4.46
N PHE A 14 13.69 14.64 3.28
CA PHE A 14 13.36 13.98 2.01
C PHE A 14 14.01 12.60 1.88
N THR A 15 15.26 12.45 2.30
CA THR A 15 15.95 11.14 2.29
C THR A 15 15.26 10.15 3.22
N ILE A 16 14.96 10.54 4.47
CA ILE A 16 14.30 9.65 5.44
C ILE A 16 12.90 9.23 4.94
N GLY A 17 12.10 10.19 4.49
CA GLY A 17 10.77 9.92 3.94
C GLY A 17 10.85 9.06 2.66
N GLY A 18 11.83 9.32 1.81
CA GLY A 18 12.09 8.54 0.59
C GLY A 18 12.46 7.08 0.89
N VAL A 19 13.35 6.84 1.85
CA VAL A 19 13.72 5.46 2.28
C VAL A 19 12.49 4.72 2.83
N ARG A 20 11.63 5.39 3.60
CA ARG A 20 10.36 4.81 4.07
C ARG A 20 9.45 4.41 2.90
N ILE A 21 9.33 5.27 1.89
CA ILE A 21 8.53 4.99 0.70
C ILE A 21 9.12 3.81 -0.08
N LEU A 22 10.44 3.74 -0.24
CA LEU A 22 11.11 2.59 -0.88
C LEU A 22 10.86 1.29 -0.12
N ALA A 23 10.91 1.31 1.22
CA ALA A 23 10.54 0.15 2.04
C ALA A 23 9.07 -0.26 1.81
N GLY A 24 8.16 0.71 1.74
CA GLY A 24 6.75 0.46 1.40
C GLY A 24 6.57 -0.14 0.01
N LEU A 25 7.30 0.36 -1.00
CA LEU A 25 7.28 -0.17 -2.38
C LEU A 25 7.83 -1.59 -2.47
N MET A 26 8.85 -1.92 -1.67
CA MET A 26 9.38 -3.28 -1.57
C MET A 26 8.32 -4.26 -1.05
N TRP A 27 7.61 -3.91 0.02
CA TRP A 27 6.47 -4.72 0.49
C TRP A 27 5.35 -4.80 -0.55
N LEU A 28 5.04 -3.67 -1.19
CA LEU A 28 4.02 -3.60 -2.22
C LEU A 28 4.32 -4.61 -3.34
N ALA A 29 5.55 -4.58 -3.88
CA ALA A 29 6.00 -5.51 -4.92
C ALA A 29 5.90 -6.99 -4.47
N ASN A 30 6.13 -7.27 -3.18
CA ASN A 30 6.07 -8.63 -2.65
C ASN A 30 4.65 -9.24 -2.62
N LEU A 31 3.61 -8.42 -2.76
CA LEU A 31 2.22 -8.89 -2.77
C LEU A 31 1.87 -9.63 -4.06
N HIS A 32 2.52 -9.29 -5.18
CA HIS A 32 2.06 -9.68 -6.52
C HIS A 32 1.99 -11.20 -6.74
N TRP A 33 2.85 -11.97 -6.08
CA TRP A 33 2.97 -13.42 -6.29
C TRP A 33 2.17 -14.25 -5.27
N LYS A 34 1.56 -13.59 -4.26
CA LYS A 34 0.73 -14.24 -3.23
C LYS A 34 -0.71 -14.32 -3.69
N VAL A 35 -0.98 -15.25 -4.59
CA VAL A 35 -2.27 -15.38 -5.29
C VAL A 35 -3.31 -16.10 -4.41
N PRO A 36 -4.35 -15.42 -3.89
CA PRO A 36 -5.44 -16.07 -3.18
C PRO A 36 -6.31 -16.90 -4.14
N THR A 37 -7.14 -17.84 -3.69
CA THR A 37 -7.36 -18.25 -2.29
C THR A 37 -6.50 -19.44 -1.86
N ASP A 38 -5.90 -20.15 -2.82
CA ASP A 38 -5.14 -21.38 -2.60
C ASP A 38 -3.67 -21.12 -2.25
N PHE A 39 -3.11 -19.98 -2.66
CA PHE A 39 -1.72 -19.59 -2.40
C PHE A 39 -0.65 -20.62 -2.83
N GLY A 40 -1.00 -21.54 -3.74
CA GLY A 40 -0.12 -22.58 -4.28
C GLY A 40 -0.16 -23.91 -3.52
N GLU A 41 -1.11 -24.11 -2.62
CA GLU A 41 -1.31 -25.35 -1.87
C GLU A 41 -1.59 -26.54 -2.82
N ALA A 42 -2.52 -26.38 -3.76
CA ALA A 42 -2.93 -27.47 -4.65
C ALA A 42 -1.80 -27.99 -5.58
N ASN A 43 -0.78 -27.17 -5.86
CA ASN A 43 0.31 -27.52 -6.78
C ASN A 43 1.70 -27.51 -6.13
N GLY A 44 1.78 -27.32 -4.81
CA GLY A 44 3.07 -27.20 -4.10
C GLY A 44 3.89 -25.96 -4.46
N GLY A 45 3.26 -24.96 -5.09
CA GLY A 45 3.88 -23.73 -5.58
C GLY A 45 3.65 -22.51 -4.67
N GLY A 46 3.83 -21.32 -5.24
CA GLY A 46 3.45 -20.06 -4.59
C GLY A 46 4.03 -19.87 -3.18
N LEU A 47 3.19 -19.37 -2.27
CA LEU A 47 3.55 -19.16 -0.86
C LEU A 47 3.70 -20.49 -0.13
N TYR A 48 2.88 -21.48 -0.50
CA TYR A 48 2.87 -22.81 0.13
C TYR A 48 4.25 -23.47 0.08
N LYS A 49 4.90 -23.41 -1.09
CA LYS A 49 6.26 -23.88 -1.32
C LYS A 49 7.26 -23.43 -0.25
N TYR A 50 7.21 -22.16 0.15
CA TYR A 50 8.16 -21.60 1.13
C TYR A 50 7.80 -21.99 2.56
N VAL A 51 6.51 -22.09 2.86
CA VAL A 51 6.03 -22.54 4.17
C VAL A 51 6.36 -24.02 4.38
N ALA A 52 6.10 -24.87 3.39
CA ALA A 52 6.45 -26.29 3.41
C ALA A 52 7.97 -26.50 3.54
N ALA A 53 8.77 -25.78 2.76
CA ALA A 53 10.23 -25.86 2.89
C ALA A 53 10.73 -25.37 4.26
N GLY A 54 10.14 -24.31 4.82
CA GLY A 54 10.45 -23.85 6.17
C GLY A 54 10.10 -24.88 7.23
N ALA A 55 8.96 -25.57 7.08
CA ALA A 55 8.54 -26.64 7.99
C ALA A 55 9.56 -27.80 8.04
N ASP A 56 10.26 -28.05 6.94
CA ASP A 56 11.27 -29.11 6.86
C ASP A 56 12.68 -28.67 7.23
N ASN A 57 13.07 -27.45 6.86
CA ASN A 57 14.48 -27.06 6.84
C ASN A 57 14.82 -25.87 7.76
N ALA A 58 13.83 -25.13 8.28
CA ALA A 58 14.13 -23.93 9.07
C ALA A 58 14.98 -24.28 10.31
N PRO A 59 15.90 -23.40 10.76
CA PRO A 59 16.87 -23.71 11.82
C PRO A 59 16.24 -24.10 13.16
N LEU A 60 15.13 -23.46 13.53
CA LEU A 60 14.58 -23.53 14.88
C LEU A 60 13.48 -24.60 14.98
N ALA A 61 13.67 -25.58 15.85
CA ALA A 61 12.69 -26.66 16.04
C ALA A 61 11.29 -26.16 16.46
N PRO A 62 11.14 -25.18 17.38
CA PRO A 62 9.82 -24.63 17.71
C PRO A 62 9.13 -23.95 16.51
N TYR A 63 9.90 -23.31 15.63
CA TYR A 63 9.37 -22.67 14.43
C TYR A 63 8.89 -23.73 13.43
N ARG A 64 9.69 -24.77 13.17
CA ARG A 64 9.27 -25.90 12.33
C ARG A 64 7.99 -26.57 12.86
N TRP A 65 7.91 -26.78 14.17
CA TRP A 65 6.72 -27.31 14.81
C TRP A 65 5.49 -26.43 14.56
N ALA A 66 5.61 -25.11 14.75
CA ALA A 66 4.50 -24.19 14.47
C ALA A 66 4.10 -24.23 12.98
N LEU A 67 5.06 -24.33 12.07
CA LEU A 67 4.74 -24.46 10.65
C LEU A 67 3.99 -25.77 10.34
N ARG A 68 4.41 -26.90 10.92
CA ARG A 68 3.82 -28.23 10.68
C ARG A 68 2.46 -28.43 11.33
N GLU A 69 2.30 -27.99 12.57
CA GLU A 69 1.14 -28.32 13.40
C GLU A 69 0.08 -27.21 13.42
N LEU A 70 0.48 -25.97 13.15
CA LEU A 70 -0.43 -24.82 13.18
C LEU A 70 -0.64 -24.21 11.79
N VAL A 71 0.44 -23.89 11.07
CA VAL A 71 0.34 -23.14 9.80
C VAL A 71 -0.13 -24.03 8.66
N LEU A 72 0.56 -25.13 8.35
CA LEU A 72 0.23 -26.00 7.22
C LEU A 72 -1.20 -26.59 7.30
N PRO A 73 -1.69 -27.06 8.47
CA PRO A 73 -3.07 -27.57 8.58
C PRO A 73 -4.13 -26.48 8.40
N ASN A 74 -3.76 -25.21 8.56
CA ASN A 74 -4.63 -24.04 8.42
C ASN A 74 -4.11 -23.09 7.32
N PHE A 75 -3.48 -23.63 6.27
CA PHE A 75 -2.60 -22.85 5.40
C PHE A 75 -3.30 -21.66 4.75
N GLN A 76 -4.52 -21.83 4.23
CA GLN A 76 -5.27 -20.75 3.58
C GLN A 76 -5.56 -19.58 4.54
N LEU A 77 -5.84 -19.86 5.81
CA LEU A 77 -6.00 -18.81 6.83
C LEU A 77 -4.72 -17.98 6.99
N PHE A 78 -3.58 -18.65 7.10
CA PHE A 78 -2.27 -17.99 7.21
C PHE A 78 -1.84 -17.30 5.91
N GLY A 79 -2.24 -17.82 4.75
CA GLY A 79 -2.06 -17.17 3.45
C GLY A 79 -2.79 -15.83 3.38
N TRP A 80 -4.06 -15.80 3.79
CA TRP A 80 -4.84 -14.56 3.90
C TRP A 80 -4.26 -13.61 4.94
N PHE A 81 -3.90 -14.11 6.12
CA PHE A 81 -3.25 -13.31 7.16
C PHE A 81 -1.97 -12.64 6.63
N THR A 82 -1.12 -13.40 5.93
CA THR A 82 0.11 -12.90 5.33
C THR A 82 -0.17 -11.83 4.28
N LEU A 83 -1.08 -12.10 3.34
CA LEU A 83 -1.44 -11.15 2.29
C LEU A 83 -1.97 -9.82 2.86
N ILE A 84 -2.90 -9.89 3.81
CA ILE A 84 -3.52 -8.71 4.42
C ILE A 84 -2.51 -7.94 5.27
N SER A 85 -1.74 -8.62 6.12
CA SER A 85 -0.74 -7.96 6.97
C SER A 85 0.36 -7.28 6.16
N GLU A 86 0.87 -7.93 5.11
CA GLU A 86 1.88 -7.32 4.22
C GLU A 86 1.31 -6.11 3.48
N ALA A 87 0.05 -6.18 3.03
CA ALA A 87 -0.61 -5.08 2.36
C ALA A 87 -0.85 -3.89 3.29
N VAL A 88 -1.21 -4.14 4.55
CA VAL A 88 -1.33 -3.09 5.56
C VAL A 88 0.03 -2.44 5.83
N VAL A 89 1.11 -3.23 5.99
CA VAL A 89 2.47 -2.70 6.17
C VAL A 89 2.88 -1.85 4.97
N ALA A 90 2.70 -2.36 3.75
CA ALA A 90 2.97 -1.62 2.51
C ALA A 90 2.20 -0.29 2.47
N ALA A 91 0.89 -0.33 2.67
CA ALA A 91 0.02 0.84 2.62
C ALA A 91 0.44 1.91 3.64
N LEU A 92 0.67 1.50 4.89
CA LEU A 92 0.98 2.43 5.98
C LEU A 92 2.41 2.99 5.90
N LEU A 93 3.39 2.22 5.38
CA LEU A 93 4.73 2.74 5.08
C LEU A 93 4.70 3.75 3.93
N LEU A 94 3.94 3.48 2.86
CA LEU A 94 3.81 4.39 1.73
C LEU A 94 3.25 5.75 2.17
N ILE A 95 2.11 5.75 2.88
CA ILE A 95 1.51 7.00 3.35
C ILE A 95 2.22 7.59 4.57
N GLY A 96 3.07 6.83 5.27
CA GLY A 96 3.76 7.27 6.48
C GLY A 96 2.84 7.53 7.66
N TYR A 97 1.94 6.59 7.95
CA TYR A 97 1.05 6.64 9.13
C TYR A 97 1.46 5.61 10.16
N ARG A 98 1.60 6.02 11.43
CA ARG A 98 2.10 5.19 12.54
C ARG A 98 3.43 4.52 12.21
N SER A 99 4.28 5.26 11.50
CA SER A 99 5.51 4.77 10.84
C SER A 99 6.40 3.91 11.74
N ARG A 100 6.63 4.30 13.00
CA ARG A 100 7.45 3.52 13.95
C ARG A 100 6.85 2.16 14.31
N LEU A 101 5.53 2.10 14.54
CA LEU A 101 4.83 0.85 14.86
C LEU A 101 4.81 -0.08 13.66
N VAL A 102 4.55 0.49 12.48
CA VAL A 102 4.53 -0.25 11.21
C VAL A 102 5.93 -0.75 10.86
N ALA A 103 6.98 0.04 11.16
CA ALA A 103 8.35 -0.40 10.98
C ALA A 103 8.67 -1.62 11.85
N LEU A 104 8.28 -1.62 13.13
CA LEU A 104 8.43 -2.81 13.98
C LEU A 104 7.64 -4.02 13.46
N ALA A 105 6.41 -3.80 12.97
CA ALA A 105 5.62 -4.87 12.35
C ALA A 105 6.34 -5.44 11.13
N GLY A 106 6.90 -4.60 10.26
CA GLY A 106 7.69 -5.06 9.12
C GLY A 106 8.96 -5.83 9.52
N ALA A 107 9.66 -5.40 10.57
CA ALA A 107 10.79 -6.17 11.12
C ALA A 107 10.32 -7.54 11.65
N ALA A 108 9.23 -7.58 12.41
CA ALA A 108 8.68 -8.82 12.96
C ALA A 108 8.21 -9.78 11.87
N MET A 109 7.63 -9.27 10.77
CA MET A 109 7.20 -10.07 9.63
C MET A 109 8.35 -10.55 8.75
N ALA A 110 9.45 -9.80 8.66
CA ALA A 110 10.64 -10.23 7.94
C ALA A 110 11.34 -11.44 8.61
N MET A 111 11.18 -11.62 9.93
CA MET A 111 11.76 -12.75 10.67
C MET A 111 11.26 -14.12 10.22
N PRO A 112 9.94 -14.44 10.21
CA PRO A 112 9.47 -15.74 9.74
C PRO A 112 9.80 -15.97 8.26
N ILE A 113 9.80 -14.94 7.41
CA ILE A 113 10.21 -15.09 6.01
C ILE A 113 11.69 -15.52 5.94
N GLY A 114 12.58 -14.80 6.63
CA GLY A 114 13.99 -15.13 6.71
C GLY A 114 14.27 -16.53 7.27
N LEU A 115 13.54 -16.92 8.33
CA LEU A 115 13.66 -18.26 8.93
C LEU A 115 13.23 -19.37 7.97
N SER A 116 12.20 -19.14 7.14
CA SER A 116 11.72 -20.12 6.16
C SER A 116 12.67 -20.32 4.99
N VAL A 117 13.49 -19.32 4.64
CA VAL A 117 14.40 -19.41 3.49
C VAL A 117 15.87 -19.64 3.87
N LEU A 118 16.24 -19.55 5.15
CA LEU A 118 17.64 -19.60 5.58
C LEU A 118 18.38 -20.88 5.12
N TYR A 119 17.68 -22.01 5.14
CA TYR A 119 18.17 -23.30 4.64
C TYR A 119 17.26 -23.83 3.55
N TYR A 120 16.79 -22.94 2.66
CA TYR A 120 15.98 -23.35 1.53
C TYR A 120 16.75 -24.39 0.68
N PRO A 121 16.14 -25.53 0.27
CA PRO A 121 16.86 -26.63 -0.38
C PRO A 121 17.57 -26.26 -1.68
N ARG A 122 17.12 -25.19 -2.33
CA ARG A 122 17.78 -24.64 -3.51
C ARG A 122 18.58 -23.40 -3.11
N ALA A 123 19.80 -23.30 -3.62
CA ALA A 123 20.70 -22.16 -3.38
C ALA A 123 20.33 -20.90 -4.19
N ASP A 124 19.07 -20.78 -4.63
CA ASP A 124 18.53 -19.64 -5.37
C ASP A 124 17.90 -18.57 -4.45
N GLU A 125 17.81 -18.83 -3.14
CA GLU A 125 17.28 -17.89 -2.15
C GLU A 125 18.36 -17.06 -1.46
N TRP A 126 18.10 -15.76 -1.28
CA TRP A 126 19.05 -14.83 -0.69
C TRP A 126 18.69 -14.46 0.75
N ALA A 127 18.91 -15.38 1.69
CA ALA A 127 18.49 -15.23 3.08
C ALA A 127 19.04 -13.97 3.79
N TRP A 128 20.24 -13.50 3.41
CA TRP A 128 20.83 -12.27 3.95
C TRP A 128 20.01 -11.01 3.67
N SER A 129 19.22 -10.99 2.60
CA SER A 129 18.33 -9.87 2.28
C SER A 129 17.31 -9.61 3.40
N TYR A 130 16.88 -10.64 4.13
CA TYR A 130 15.94 -10.50 5.24
C TYR A 130 16.59 -9.88 6.48
N LEU A 131 17.90 -10.07 6.70
CA LEU A 131 18.62 -9.34 7.75
C LEU A 131 18.75 -7.86 7.41
N LEU A 132 19.01 -7.53 6.13
CA LEU A 132 19.00 -6.14 5.66
C LEU A 132 17.60 -5.54 5.77
N MET A 133 16.57 -6.31 5.45
CA MET A 133 15.17 -5.90 5.57
C MET A 133 14.81 -5.63 7.03
N ILE A 134 15.17 -6.52 7.97
CA ILE A 134 15.00 -6.28 9.41
C ILE A 134 15.74 -5.00 9.83
N GLY A 135 17.01 -4.86 9.44
CA GLY A 135 17.83 -3.69 9.75
C GLY A 135 17.22 -2.38 9.23
N LEU A 136 16.74 -2.36 7.98
CA LEU A 136 16.04 -1.22 7.38
C LEU A 136 14.83 -0.80 8.23
N HIS A 137 14.04 -1.77 8.67
CA HIS A 137 12.88 -1.52 9.51
C HIS A 137 13.26 -1.02 10.91
N LEU A 138 14.32 -1.55 11.51
CA LEU A 138 14.84 -1.05 12.79
C LEU A 138 15.36 0.38 12.67
N LEU A 139 15.99 0.74 11.55
CA LEU A 139 16.39 2.13 11.26
C LEU A 139 15.18 3.05 11.11
N LEU A 140 14.15 2.62 10.36
CA LEU A 140 12.90 3.37 10.20
C LEU A 140 12.09 3.47 11.49
N TRP A 141 12.23 2.50 12.40
CA TRP A 141 11.70 2.59 13.76
C TRP A 141 12.48 3.60 14.60
N ALA A 142 13.80 3.66 14.47
CA ALA A 142 14.64 4.56 15.26
C ALA A 142 14.37 6.05 14.93
N VAL A 143 14.12 6.38 13.67
CA VAL A 143 13.87 7.76 13.21
C VAL A 143 12.38 8.07 13.03
N PRO A 144 11.91 9.33 13.19
CA PRO A 144 10.52 9.71 12.97
C PRO A 144 10.21 9.79 11.47
N SER A 145 10.27 8.67 10.75
CA SER A 145 10.15 8.66 9.29
C SER A 145 8.80 9.11 8.77
N GLY A 146 7.72 9.00 9.56
CA GLY A 146 6.40 9.53 9.25
C GLY A 146 6.30 11.05 9.26
N ASP A 147 7.22 11.76 9.92
CA ASP A 147 7.22 13.22 9.99
C ASP A 147 7.64 13.86 8.66
N HIS A 148 8.30 13.07 7.80
CA HIS A 148 8.80 13.50 6.51
C HIS A 148 8.02 12.82 5.38
N LEU A 149 7.34 13.62 4.55
CA LEU A 149 6.49 13.12 3.46
C LEU A 149 5.40 12.13 3.90
N GLY A 150 5.04 12.13 5.19
CA GLY A 150 4.11 11.17 5.76
C GLY A 150 2.90 11.84 6.40
N VAL A 151 1.88 11.01 6.62
CA VAL A 151 0.65 11.39 7.31
C VAL A 151 0.95 11.81 8.76
N ASP A 152 1.88 11.15 9.46
CA ASP A 152 2.23 11.51 10.85
C ASP A 152 2.62 12.99 10.98
N GLY A 153 3.53 13.48 10.12
CA GLY A 153 3.95 14.89 10.12
C GLY A 153 2.88 15.88 9.64
N VAL A 154 1.95 15.43 8.79
CA VAL A 154 0.79 16.23 8.39
C VAL A 154 -0.17 16.41 9.57
N LEU A 155 -0.46 15.34 10.31
CA LEU A 155 -1.39 15.35 11.44
C LEU A 155 -0.82 16.09 12.66
N ALA A 156 0.50 16.05 12.87
CA ALA A 156 1.19 16.80 13.91
C ALA A 156 1.18 18.32 13.68
N GLY A 157 0.94 18.77 12.45
CA GLY A 157 0.94 20.19 12.10
C GLY A 157 -0.43 20.87 12.18
N ALA A 158 -0.46 22.12 11.74
CA ALA A 158 -1.69 22.92 11.66
C ALA A 158 -2.72 22.29 10.68
N PRO A 159 -4.04 22.42 10.94
CA PRO A 159 -5.08 21.83 10.09
C PRO A 159 -4.99 22.19 8.59
N ALA A 160 -4.48 23.39 8.26
CA ALA A 160 -4.24 23.81 6.88
C ALA A 160 -3.24 22.89 6.13
N ARG A 161 -2.35 22.20 6.84
CA ARG A 161 -1.46 21.18 6.24
C ARG A 161 -2.25 19.98 5.75
N SER A 162 -3.27 19.54 6.47
CA SER A 162 -4.15 18.44 6.04
C SER A 162 -4.92 18.79 4.77
N GLY A 163 -5.38 20.03 4.62
CA GLY A 163 -6.01 20.50 3.37
C GLY A 163 -5.06 20.48 2.17
N ARG A 164 -3.79 20.87 2.35
CA ARG A 164 -2.76 20.78 1.30
C ARG A 164 -2.39 19.33 0.98
N ALA A 165 -2.21 18.51 2.01
CA ALA A 165 -1.90 17.08 1.88
C ALA A 165 -3.00 16.34 1.10
N MET A 166 -4.26 16.63 1.41
CA MET A 166 -5.43 16.12 0.70
C MET A 166 -5.37 16.45 -0.80
N ARG A 167 -5.06 17.71 -1.15
CA ARG A 167 -4.90 18.11 -2.56
C ARG A 167 -3.73 17.38 -3.22
N SER A 168 -2.57 17.26 -2.57
CA SER A 168 -1.42 16.54 -3.15
C SER A 168 -1.71 15.05 -3.33
N THR A 169 -2.36 14.40 -2.36
CA THR A 169 -2.75 12.99 -2.46
C THR A 169 -3.77 12.78 -3.58
N GLY A 170 -4.73 13.69 -3.74
CA GLY A 170 -5.68 13.65 -4.84
C GLY A 170 -5.02 13.83 -6.21
N ILE A 171 -4.03 14.73 -6.32
CA ILE A 171 -3.22 14.88 -7.54
C ILE A 171 -2.46 13.60 -7.85
N VAL A 172 -1.82 12.98 -6.85
CA VAL A 172 -1.12 11.69 -7.03
C VAL A 172 -2.09 10.62 -7.53
N ALA A 173 -3.29 10.51 -6.94
CA ALA A 173 -4.30 9.56 -7.39
C ALA A 173 -4.75 9.81 -8.84
N VAL A 174 -4.96 11.07 -9.24
CA VAL A 174 -5.31 11.43 -10.62
C VAL A 174 -4.18 11.06 -11.58
N VAL A 175 -2.94 11.38 -11.25
CA VAL A 175 -1.77 11.05 -12.09
C VAL A 175 -1.63 9.53 -12.24
N VAL A 176 -1.71 8.78 -11.14
CA VAL A 176 -1.63 7.32 -11.15
C VAL A 176 -2.78 6.72 -11.95
N GLY A 177 -4.02 7.20 -11.77
CA GLY A 177 -5.17 6.74 -12.55
C GLY A 177 -5.05 7.06 -14.04
N ALA A 178 -4.55 8.24 -14.40
CA ALA A 178 -4.31 8.62 -15.80
C ALA A 178 -3.20 7.77 -16.45
N LEU A 179 -2.13 7.47 -15.72
CA LEU A 179 -1.11 6.51 -16.14
C LEU A 179 -1.71 5.11 -16.30
N GLY A 180 -2.58 4.69 -15.37
CA GLY A 180 -3.33 3.44 -15.49
C GLY A 180 -4.18 3.38 -16.75
N LEU A 181 -4.84 4.47 -17.13
CA LEU A 181 -5.61 4.55 -18.38
C LEU A 181 -4.69 4.49 -19.62
N PHE A 182 -3.53 5.15 -19.55
CA PHE A 182 -2.51 5.08 -20.58
C PHE A 182 -1.94 3.67 -20.77
N VAL A 183 -1.79 2.91 -19.68
CA VAL A 183 -1.35 1.52 -19.73
C VAL A 183 -2.47 0.65 -20.28
N ALA A 184 -3.70 0.77 -19.77
CA ALA A 184 -4.84 -0.02 -20.21
C ALA A 184 -5.17 0.16 -21.70
N ARG A 185 -5.01 1.37 -22.27
CA ARG A 185 -5.19 1.59 -23.72
C ARG A 185 -4.08 0.96 -24.58
N SER A 186 -2.97 0.58 -23.97
CA SER A 186 -1.77 0.06 -24.64
C SER A 186 -1.65 -1.46 -24.54
N ILE A 187 -2.71 -2.14 -24.07
CA ILE A 187 -2.77 -3.59 -23.87
C ILE A 187 -4.01 -4.13 -24.58
N ASP A 188 -3.85 -5.25 -25.29
CA ASP A 188 -4.96 -6.01 -25.87
C ASP A 188 -5.48 -7.00 -24.82
N PHE A 189 -6.70 -6.77 -24.32
CA PHE A 189 -7.33 -7.65 -23.34
C PHE A 189 -7.98 -8.86 -24.02
N THR A 190 -7.92 -10.02 -23.35
CA THR A 190 -8.61 -11.26 -23.76
C THR A 190 -10.13 -11.18 -23.54
N GLY A 191 -10.81 -10.31 -24.31
CA GLY A 191 -12.27 -10.15 -24.32
C GLY A 191 -12.80 -8.97 -23.49
N LYS A 192 -14.07 -8.61 -23.73
CA LYS A 192 -14.70 -7.40 -23.15
C LYS A 192 -14.81 -7.42 -21.61
N ALA A 193 -15.00 -8.60 -21.01
CA ALA A 193 -15.08 -8.75 -19.55
C ALA A 193 -13.72 -8.56 -18.88
N ALA A 194 -12.65 -9.10 -19.47
CA ALA A 194 -11.27 -8.86 -19.04
C ALA A 194 -10.87 -7.39 -19.20
N ALA A 195 -11.28 -6.76 -20.31
CA ALA A 195 -11.05 -5.33 -20.55
C ALA A 195 -11.75 -4.42 -19.53
N LEU A 196 -12.90 -4.83 -18.99
CA LEU A 196 -13.67 -4.01 -18.04
C LEU A 196 -13.32 -4.30 -16.57
N LEU A 197 -13.04 -5.56 -16.22
CA LEU A 197 -12.96 -6.04 -14.84
C LEU A 197 -11.63 -6.72 -14.48
N GLY A 198 -10.88 -7.21 -15.46
CA GLY A 198 -9.57 -7.86 -15.25
C GLY A 198 -8.42 -6.87 -15.42
N SER A 199 -7.19 -7.27 -15.10
CA SER A 199 -5.99 -6.59 -15.59
C SER A 199 -5.19 -7.66 -16.35
N ASP A 200 -4.65 -7.29 -17.49
CA ASP A 200 -3.75 -8.15 -18.26
C ASP A 200 -2.41 -7.41 -18.27
N ALA A 201 -1.35 -8.03 -17.76
CA ALA A 201 0.01 -7.48 -17.90
C ALA A 201 0.68 -8.01 -19.17
N GLY A 202 0.04 -8.96 -19.88
CA GLY A 202 0.57 -9.56 -21.08
C GLY A 202 0.42 -8.62 -22.26
N PHE A 203 1.49 -7.90 -22.60
CA PHE A 203 1.58 -7.20 -23.88
C PHE A 203 1.68 -8.25 -25.01
N ALA A 204 0.53 -8.71 -25.51
CA ALA A 204 0.46 -9.45 -26.75
C ALA A 204 0.80 -8.50 -27.90
N ASN A 205 1.75 -8.87 -28.74
CA ASN A 205 1.97 -8.24 -30.04
C ASN A 205 0.80 -8.61 -30.98
N ALA A 206 0.61 -7.83 -32.05
CA ALA A 206 -0.38 -8.08 -33.09
C ALA A 206 -0.23 -9.43 -33.83
N ASP A 207 0.91 -10.11 -33.65
CA ASP A 207 1.21 -11.45 -34.17
C ASP A 207 0.90 -12.58 -33.16
N GLY A 208 0.38 -12.25 -31.96
CA GLY A 208 0.10 -13.20 -30.88
C GLY A 208 1.31 -13.52 -30.00
N GLY A 209 2.48 -12.91 -30.23
CA GLY A 209 3.68 -13.09 -29.39
C GLY A 209 3.64 -12.26 -28.10
N VAL A 210 3.93 -12.86 -26.95
CA VAL A 210 4.01 -12.16 -25.66
C VAL A 210 5.35 -11.45 -25.52
N THR A 211 5.37 -10.11 -25.41
CA THR A 211 6.61 -9.37 -25.12
C THR A 211 6.73 -9.04 -23.63
N ARG A 212 7.73 -9.65 -22.97
CA ARG A 212 8.11 -9.31 -21.59
C ARG A 212 8.85 -7.97 -21.61
N ARG A 213 8.17 -6.87 -21.29
CA ARG A 213 8.80 -5.55 -21.11
C ARG A 213 8.91 -5.21 -19.63
N TRP A 214 9.86 -4.34 -19.29
CA TRP A 214 10.17 -3.96 -17.92
C TRP A 214 8.94 -3.40 -17.20
N GLU A 215 8.29 -4.23 -16.38
CA GLU A 215 7.17 -3.84 -15.56
C GLU A 215 7.65 -3.38 -14.19
N LEU A 216 7.43 -2.11 -13.89
CA LEU A 216 7.34 -1.64 -12.51
C LEU A 216 6.05 -2.25 -11.91
N LYS A 217 6.17 -3.46 -11.35
CA LYS A 217 5.10 -4.35 -10.82
C LYS A 217 4.34 -3.78 -9.60
N PHE A 218 3.80 -2.57 -9.69
CA PHE A 218 3.21 -1.90 -8.52
C PHE A 218 1.70 -1.80 -8.56
N LEU A 219 1.07 -1.67 -9.73
CA LEU A 219 -0.39 -1.50 -9.83
C LEU A 219 -0.92 -2.06 -11.15
N PHE A 220 -2.06 -2.72 -11.07
CA PHE A 220 -2.76 -3.34 -12.19
C PHE A 220 -3.97 -2.49 -12.55
N PHE A 221 -4.10 -2.06 -13.80
CA PHE A 221 -5.18 -1.18 -14.23
C PHE A 221 -5.94 -1.76 -15.41
N ASN A 222 -7.26 -1.65 -15.31
CA ASN A 222 -8.13 -1.56 -16.47
C ASN A 222 -8.75 -0.17 -16.53
N PRO A 223 -9.45 0.18 -17.63
CA PRO A 223 -10.06 1.48 -17.79
C PRO A 223 -11.02 1.83 -16.64
N LEU A 224 -11.78 0.86 -16.10
CA LEU A 224 -12.69 1.10 -14.99
C LEU A 224 -11.92 1.51 -13.72
N TRP A 225 -10.93 0.72 -13.30
CA TRP A 225 -10.11 1.01 -12.12
C TRP A 225 -9.34 2.33 -12.25
N ALA A 226 -8.83 2.62 -13.44
CA ALA A 226 -8.17 3.87 -13.75
C ALA A 226 -9.12 5.07 -13.60
N LEU A 227 -10.30 5.00 -14.22
CA LEU A 227 -11.32 6.06 -14.15
C LEU A 227 -11.85 6.27 -12.73
N LEU A 228 -12.09 5.20 -11.98
CA LEU A 228 -12.53 5.29 -10.58
C LEU A 228 -11.44 5.89 -9.68
N THR A 229 -10.16 5.57 -9.93
CA THR A 229 -9.03 6.18 -9.21
C THR A 229 -8.94 7.69 -9.52
N VAL A 230 -9.12 8.08 -10.78
CA VAL A 230 -9.19 9.50 -11.19
C VAL A 230 -10.37 10.20 -10.51
N ALA A 231 -11.57 9.61 -10.56
CA ALA A 231 -12.78 10.18 -9.96
C ALA A 231 -12.60 10.41 -8.46
N CYS A 232 -12.10 9.41 -7.72
CA CYS A 232 -11.80 9.54 -6.30
C CYS A 232 -10.72 10.60 -6.04
N GLY A 233 -9.68 10.68 -6.87
CA GLY A 233 -8.65 11.71 -6.78
C GLY A 233 -9.19 13.13 -6.98
N VAL A 234 -10.06 13.35 -7.95
CA VAL A 234 -10.75 14.64 -8.19
C VAL A 234 -11.64 15.01 -7.01
N LEU A 235 -12.42 14.06 -6.49
CA LEU A 235 -13.23 14.27 -5.28
C LEU A 235 -12.36 14.66 -4.08
N LEU A 236 -11.19 14.04 -3.92
CA LEU A 236 -10.25 14.37 -2.85
C LEU A 236 -9.66 15.78 -3.00
N ILE A 237 -9.32 16.19 -4.23
CA ILE A 237 -8.89 17.57 -4.51
C ILE A 237 -9.99 18.57 -4.12
N ALA A 238 -11.23 18.31 -4.52
CA ALA A 238 -12.39 19.13 -4.15
C ALA A 238 -12.66 19.09 -2.64
N GLY A 239 -12.31 17.97 -1.98
CA GLY A 239 -12.34 17.75 -0.54
C GLY A 239 -11.59 18.80 0.28
N SER A 240 -10.56 19.43 -0.30
CA SER A 240 -9.80 20.51 0.35
C SER A 240 -10.66 21.74 0.67
N ARG A 241 -11.81 21.90 -0.01
CA ARG A 241 -12.80 22.96 0.25
C ARG A 241 -14.05 22.44 0.96
N LYS A 242 -14.42 21.18 0.74
CA LYS A 242 -15.62 20.55 1.29
C LYS A 242 -15.29 19.16 1.83
N ALA A 243 -15.07 19.04 3.13
CA ALA A 243 -14.57 17.80 3.73
C ALA A 243 -15.48 16.57 3.52
N VAL A 244 -16.79 16.76 3.30
CA VAL A 244 -17.69 15.66 2.91
C VAL A 244 -17.21 14.96 1.63
N LEU A 245 -16.74 15.71 0.63
CA LEU A 245 -16.20 15.12 -0.61
C LEU A 245 -14.92 14.30 -0.36
N ALA A 246 -14.13 14.68 0.65
CA ALA A 246 -12.96 13.91 1.06
C ALA A 246 -13.34 12.56 1.68
N TYR A 247 -14.44 12.49 2.44
CA TYR A 247 -14.97 11.21 2.93
C TYR A 247 -15.56 10.35 1.82
N VAL A 248 -16.25 10.95 0.85
CA VAL A 248 -16.73 10.21 -0.33
C VAL A 248 -15.55 9.62 -1.11
N ALA A 249 -14.48 10.39 -1.31
CA ALA A 249 -13.25 9.88 -1.93
C ALA A 249 -12.61 8.76 -1.10
N ALA A 250 -12.53 8.91 0.23
CA ALA A 250 -11.99 7.89 1.12
C ALA A 250 -12.80 6.58 1.05
N ALA A 251 -14.14 6.69 1.06
CA ALA A 251 -15.05 5.55 0.91
C ALA A 251 -14.91 4.90 -0.47
N GLY A 252 -14.75 5.70 -1.53
CA GLY A 252 -14.48 5.20 -2.89
C GLY A 252 -13.18 4.40 -2.95
N PHE A 253 -12.07 4.92 -2.43
CA PHE A 253 -10.81 4.18 -2.34
C PHE A 253 -10.92 2.91 -1.49
N ALA A 254 -11.66 2.95 -0.38
CA ALA A 254 -11.89 1.75 0.44
C ALA A 254 -12.69 0.68 -0.33
N ALA A 255 -13.74 1.09 -1.05
CA ALA A 255 -14.53 0.19 -1.89
C ALA A 255 -13.68 -0.45 -3.00
N LEU A 256 -12.81 0.34 -3.65
CA LEU A 256 -11.84 -0.17 -4.62
C LEU A 256 -10.90 -1.22 -3.99
N ALA A 257 -10.33 -0.92 -2.82
CA ALA A 257 -9.42 -1.82 -2.11
C ALA A 257 -10.10 -3.15 -1.74
N VAL A 258 -11.35 -3.11 -1.27
CA VAL A 258 -12.12 -4.31 -0.92
C VAL A 258 -12.53 -5.10 -2.15
N ALA A 259 -13.02 -4.43 -3.21
CA ALA A 259 -13.46 -5.08 -4.42
C ALA A 259 -12.33 -5.87 -5.09
N VAL A 260 -11.12 -5.30 -5.12
CA VAL A 260 -9.98 -5.92 -5.80
C VAL A 260 -9.42 -7.11 -5.02
N LEU A 261 -9.59 -7.16 -3.69
CA LEU A 261 -9.09 -8.25 -2.85
C LEU A 261 -9.67 -9.62 -3.27
N PHE A 262 -10.88 -9.63 -3.80
CA PHE A 262 -11.57 -10.83 -4.26
C PHE A 262 -11.41 -11.08 -5.76
N GLN A 263 -10.62 -10.26 -6.46
CA GLN A 263 -10.30 -10.46 -7.86
C GLN A 263 -8.92 -11.08 -8.03
N GLN A 264 -8.81 -12.02 -8.98
CA GLN A 264 -7.52 -12.50 -9.48
C GLN A 264 -7.20 -11.74 -10.77
N THR A 265 -5.92 -11.43 -10.98
CA THR A 265 -5.40 -10.79 -12.18
C THR A 265 -4.51 -11.77 -12.95
N PHE A 266 -4.34 -11.54 -14.25
CA PHE A 266 -3.51 -12.38 -15.11
C PHE A 266 -2.25 -11.60 -15.50
N ASP A 267 -1.10 -12.26 -15.40
CA ASP A 267 0.22 -11.70 -15.66
C ASP A 267 0.55 -11.88 -17.14
N TYR A 268 0.69 -13.14 -17.59
CA TYR A 268 0.93 -13.49 -18.99
C TYR A 268 0.68 -14.99 -19.22
N MET A 269 0.62 -15.41 -20.48
CA MET A 269 0.64 -16.82 -20.86
C MET A 269 2.10 -17.31 -20.87
N ARG A 270 2.39 -18.33 -20.08
CA ARG A 270 3.69 -19.00 -20.02
C ARG A 270 3.98 -19.72 -21.35
N ASP A 271 5.26 -20.03 -21.56
CA ASP A 271 5.74 -20.73 -22.75
C ASP A 271 5.13 -22.15 -22.90
N ASP A 272 4.57 -22.70 -21.81
CA ASP A 272 3.83 -23.96 -21.75
C ASP A 272 2.31 -23.82 -22.00
N GLY A 273 1.84 -22.61 -22.35
CA GLY A 273 0.43 -22.30 -22.59
C GLY A 273 -0.40 -22.06 -21.32
N ALA A 274 0.19 -22.20 -20.12
CA ALA A 274 -0.52 -21.94 -18.88
C ALA A 274 -0.62 -20.44 -18.57
N VAL A 275 -1.78 -19.98 -18.11
CA VAL A 275 -1.96 -18.59 -17.68
C VAL A 275 -1.37 -18.38 -16.30
N GLN A 276 -0.38 -17.50 -16.18
CA GLN A 276 0.17 -17.09 -14.89
C GLN A 276 -0.78 -16.11 -14.21
N LYS A 277 -1.32 -16.50 -13.05
CA LYS A 277 -2.13 -15.64 -12.19
C LYS A 277 -1.24 -14.80 -11.29
N VAL A 278 -1.67 -13.58 -11.00
CA VAL A 278 -1.08 -12.68 -10.02
C VAL A 278 -2.12 -12.12 -9.07
N SER A 279 -1.65 -11.73 -7.90
CA SER A 279 -2.44 -11.13 -6.84
C SER A 279 -2.67 -9.65 -7.11
N THR A 280 -3.86 -9.19 -6.77
CA THR A 280 -4.27 -7.78 -6.73
C THR A 280 -3.97 -7.10 -5.39
N GLY A 281 -3.24 -7.78 -4.49
CA GLY A 281 -2.90 -7.25 -3.17
C GLY A 281 -2.16 -5.90 -3.23
N THR A 282 -1.40 -5.66 -4.30
CA THR A 282 -0.77 -4.36 -4.60
C THR A 282 -1.80 -3.23 -4.70
N ASN A 283 -2.83 -3.41 -5.53
CA ASN A 283 -3.93 -2.46 -5.69
C ASN A 283 -4.69 -2.25 -4.38
N MET A 284 -4.94 -3.33 -3.63
CA MET A 284 -5.58 -3.25 -2.32
C MET A 284 -4.77 -2.36 -1.37
N ALA A 285 -3.46 -2.60 -1.25
CA ALA A 285 -2.60 -1.80 -0.38
C ALA A 285 -2.56 -0.32 -0.81
N PHE A 286 -2.45 -0.05 -2.10
CA PHE A 286 -2.42 1.31 -2.61
C PHE A 286 -3.71 2.07 -2.36
N TRP A 287 -4.86 1.54 -2.77
CA TRP A 287 -6.14 2.19 -2.54
C TRP A 287 -6.51 2.22 -1.06
N GLY A 288 -6.18 1.18 -0.29
CA GLY A 288 -6.36 1.15 1.16
C GLY A 288 -5.56 2.25 1.87
N GLY A 289 -4.31 2.47 1.45
CA GLY A 289 -3.48 3.58 1.94
C GLY A 289 -4.10 4.95 1.63
N LEU A 290 -4.55 5.16 0.39
CA LEU A 290 -5.26 6.39 -0.01
C LEU A 290 -6.54 6.60 0.80
N ALA A 291 -7.32 5.55 1.06
CA ALA A 291 -8.53 5.62 1.86
C ALA A 291 -8.23 6.07 3.29
N VAL A 292 -7.25 5.45 3.95
CA VAL A 292 -6.83 5.79 5.32
C VAL A 292 -6.32 7.23 5.39
N ALA A 293 -5.40 7.63 4.50
CA ALA A 293 -4.86 8.98 4.48
C ALA A 293 -5.97 10.03 4.27
N SER A 294 -6.87 9.78 3.31
CA SER A 294 -7.98 10.68 2.99
C SER A 294 -8.94 10.87 4.17
N ALA A 295 -9.31 9.79 4.85
CA ALA A 295 -10.17 9.84 6.02
C ALA A 295 -9.52 10.62 7.19
N LEU A 296 -8.23 10.40 7.43
CA LEU A 296 -7.48 11.10 8.48
C LEU A 296 -7.38 12.61 8.20
N PHE A 297 -7.11 13.00 6.95
CA PHE A 297 -7.08 14.41 6.56
C PHE A 297 -8.47 15.06 6.66
N ALA A 298 -9.51 14.37 6.20
CA ALA A 298 -10.89 14.87 6.27
C ALA A 298 -11.33 15.12 7.73
N ARG A 299 -11.01 14.18 8.63
CA ARG A 299 -11.29 14.31 10.07
C ARG A 299 -10.61 15.54 10.68
N ARG A 300 -9.35 15.81 10.31
CA ARG A 300 -8.59 16.95 10.85
C ARG A 300 -9.13 18.29 10.36
N VAL A 301 -9.57 18.38 9.10
CA VAL A 301 -10.16 19.59 8.52
C VAL A 301 -11.53 19.88 9.13
N LEU A 302 -12.42 18.88 9.28
CA LEU A 302 -13.72 19.07 9.91
C LEU A 302 -13.60 19.53 11.37
N GLY A 303 -12.74 18.86 12.16
CA GLY A 303 -12.57 19.20 13.58
C GLY A 303 -12.02 20.60 13.81
N ALA A 304 -11.28 21.17 12.85
CA ALA A 304 -10.85 22.56 12.92
C ALA A 304 -11.98 23.56 12.64
N GLY A 305 -12.88 23.22 11.72
CA GLY A 305 -14.05 24.05 11.40
C GLY A 305 -15.05 24.15 12.56
N SER A 306 -15.31 23.04 13.27
CA SER A 306 -16.21 23.06 14.44
C SER A 306 -15.67 23.93 15.57
N VAL A 307 -14.37 23.84 15.88
CA VAL A 307 -13.73 24.67 16.93
C VAL A 307 -13.80 26.16 16.60
N GLN A 308 -13.68 26.53 15.32
CA GLN A 308 -13.75 27.92 14.90
C GLN A 308 -15.19 28.48 14.97
N VAL A 309 -16.20 27.66 14.69
CA VAL A 309 -17.62 28.02 14.86
C VAL A 309 -17.97 28.20 16.34
N ASP A 310 -17.50 27.30 17.21
CA ASP A 310 -17.76 27.39 18.65
C ASP A 310 -17.07 28.62 19.28
N ALA A 311 -15.85 28.94 18.85
CA ALA A 311 -15.14 30.15 19.29
C ALA A 311 -15.84 31.44 18.84
N ALA A 312 -16.34 31.47 17.60
CA ALA A 312 -17.12 32.61 17.10
C ALA A 312 -18.46 32.75 17.85
N ALA A 313 -19.17 31.63 18.10
CA ALA A 313 -20.40 31.62 18.88
C ALA A 313 -20.18 32.09 20.33
N ALA A 314 -19.06 31.70 20.96
CA ALA A 314 -18.70 32.17 22.30
C ALA A 314 -18.39 33.67 22.34
N SER A 315 -17.75 34.23 21.30
CA SER A 315 -17.46 35.67 21.19
C SER A 315 -18.70 36.54 20.92
N HIS A 316 -19.81 35.94 20.49
CA HIS A 316 -21.08 36.62 20.24
C HIS A 316 -22.14 36.36 21.33
N SER A 317 -21.78 35.69 22.43
CA SER A 317 -22.67 35.54 23.58
C SER A 317 -22.80 36.87 24.34
N PRO A 318 -24.03 37.39 24.57
CA PRO A 318 -24.27 38.65 25.29
C PRO A 318 -23.83 38.62 26.77
N VAL A 319 -23.43 37.46 27.30
CA VAL A 319 -22.94 37.30 28.67
C VAL A 319 -21.48 37.80 28.82
N ALA A 320 -20.69 37.84 27.75
CA ALA A 320 -19.33 38.39 27.81
C ALA A 320 -19.28 39.93 27.83
N ALA A 321 -20.38 40.60 27.46
CA ALA A 321 -20.49 42.06 27.46
C ALA A 321 -20.91 42.63 28.84
N THR A 322 -21.28 41.80 29.81
CA THR A 322 -21.77 42.22 31.14
C THR A 322 -20.73 42.12 32.27
N LEU A 323 -19.46 41.83 31.95
CA LEU A 323 -18.35 41.81 32.92
C LEU A 323 -17.27 42.87 32.61
N ALA A 324 -17.59 43.85 31.75
CA ALA A 324 -16.69 44.95 31.38
C ALA A 324 -17.25 46.35 31.73
N GLU A 325 -18.30 46.43 32.55
CA GLU A 325 -18.73 47.63 33.27
C GLU A 325 -18.57 47.40 34.78
#